data_AF-A0A109FBN5-F1
#
_entry.id   AF-A0A109FBN5-F1
#
_cell.length_a   1.000
_cell.length_b   1.000
_cell.length_c   1.000
_cell.angle_alpha   90.00
_cell.angle_beta   90.00
_cell.angle_gamma   90.00
#
_symmetry.space_group_name_H-M   'P 1'
#
loop_
_entity.id
_entity.type
_entity.pdbx_description
1 polymer ?
#
loop_
_entity_poly.entity_id
_entity_poly.type
_entity_poly.pdbx_seq_one_letter_code
_entity_poly.pdbx_strand_id
1 'polypeptide(L)'
;MDNAPQVGEKLALKVDEFLQTGRIKEADDLQHNERYQALKSLMTVHGIGHHTAKELYALGYRSAEDLRKSGKWETEFKYHDDIQLPIPRADVESIAAFVQLQIDRIERGAHICIAGGYRRGKLQSNDVDLLITYPHQDGKERKMLRRLCHRLQAKGLIPPDGILSLSEPATLRTITENKKASSFDSLDKALVVFRHPANGTTRKRDIYRRVDLIFARWPSFGAAVLGWSGSTQFERDLRKHAEKLYVQALSPRCCHGVAGSRR
;
A
#
# COMPACT_ATOMS: atom_id res chain seq x y z
N MET A 1 -15.03 -21.94 -22.29
CA MET A 1 -14.10 -20.80 -22.09
C MET A 1 -14.24 -19.74 -23.19
N ASP A 2 -14.95 -20.05 -24.27
CA ASP A 2 -14.73 -19.49 -25.60
C ASP A 2 -15.08 -18.01 -25.79
N ASN A 3 -15.65 -17.36 -24.77
CA ASN A 3 -16.00 -15.93 -24.79
C ASN A 3 -15.49 -15.15 -23.57
N ALA A 4 -14.57 -15.71 -22.76
CA ALA A 4 -14.00 -15.00 -21.63
C ALA A 4 -12.89 -14.03 -22.11
N PRO A 5 -13.06 -12.70 -21.98
CA PRO A 5 -12.03 -11.75 -22.40
C PRO A 5 -10.74 -11.94 -21.58
N GLN A 6 -9.58 -11.81 -22.24
CA GLN A 6 -8.24 -11.95 -21.64
C GLN A 6 -7.84 -13.38 -21.22
N VAL A 7 -8.60 -14.41 -21.59
CA VAL A 7 -8.18 -15.81 -21.44
C VAL A 7 -7.56 -16.31 -22.74
N GLY A 8 -6.22 -16.41 -22.77
CA GLY A 8 -5.51 -17.04 -23.87
C GLY A 8 -5.40 -18.57 -23.71
N GLU A 9 -4.99 -19.25 -24.77
CA GLU A 9 -4.85 -20.72 -24.83
C GLU A 9 -4.13 -21.31 -23.63
N LYS A 10 -2.97 -20.73 -23.25
CA LYS A 10 -2.20 -21.20 -22.08
C LYS A 10 -3.01 -21.18 -20.78
N LEU A 11 -3.83 -20.14 -20.56
CA LEU A 11 -4.65 -20.04 -19.35
C LEU A 11 -5.87 -20.97 -19.42
N ALA A 12 -6.49 -21.11 -20.60
CA ALA A 12 -7.57 -22.05 -20.82
C ALA A 12 -7.14 -23.49 -20.48
N LEU A 13 -5.97 -23.91 -20.95
CA LEU A 13 -5.38 -25.23 -20.62
C LEU A 13 -5.21 -25.44 -19.11
N LYS A 14 -4.86 -24.39 -18.35
CA LYS A 14 -4.75 -24.48 -16.87
C LYS A 14 -6.10 -24.63 -16.19
N VAL A 15 -7.16 -24.05 -16.75
CA VAL A 15 -8.49 -24.25 -16.21
C VAL A 15 -9.00 -25.64 -16.53
N ASP A 16 -8.77 -26.14 -17.74
CA ASP A 16 -9.13 -27.53 -18.09
C ASP A 16 -8.37 -28.52 -17.21
N GLU A 17 -7.07 -28.30 -16.97
CA GLU A 17 -6.26 -29.08 -16.02
C GLU A 17 -6.91 -29.10 -14.61
N PHE A 18 -7.31 -27.94 -14.10
CA PHE A 18 -7.95 -27.84 -12.78
C PHE A 18 -9.32 -28.51 -12.75
N LEU A 19 -10.14 -28.36 -13.80
CA LEU A 19 -11.46 -29.00 -13.86
C LEU A 19 -11.36 -30.52 -13.91
N GLN A 20 -10.33 -31.07 -14.57
CA GLN A 20 -10.12 -32.51 -14.68
C GLN A 20 -9.50 -33.12 -13.42
N THR A 21 -8.54 -32.43 -12.79
CA THR A 21 -7.70 -33.02 -11.73
C THR A 21 -7.95 -32.43 -10.35
N GLY A 22 -8.68 -31.31 -10.26
CA GLY A 22 -8.85 -30.51 -9.04
C GLY A 22 -7.58 -29.75 -8.63
N ARG A 23 -6.51 -29.76 -9.44
CA ARG A 23 -5.21 -29.17 -9.15
C ARG A 23 -4.57 -28.58 -10.41
N ILE A 24 -3.52 -27.79 -10.21
CA ILE A 24 -2.68 -27.27 -11.30
C ILE A 24 -1.25 -27.68 -10.97
N LYS A 25 -0.69 -28.63 -11.73
CA LYS A 25 0.63 -29.20 -11.47
C LYS A 25 1.72 -28.13 -11.38
N GLU A 26 1.70 -27.14 -12.26
CA GLU A 26 2.67 -26.03 -12.22
C GLU A 26 2.59 -25.21 -10.92
N ALA A 27 1.38 -25.04 -10.36
CA ALA A 27 1.21 -24.36 -9.09
C ALA A 27 1.72 -25.22 -7.93
N ASP A 28 1.46 -26.52 -7.98
CA ASP A 28 1.98 -27.49 -7.00
C ASP A 28 3.51 -27.58 -7.06
N ASP A 29 4.10 -27.71 -8.25
CA ASP A 29 5.54 -27.71 -8.48
C ASP A 29 6.19 -26.43 -7.95
N LEU A 30 5.55 -25.27 -8.16
CA LEU A 30 6.03 -23.99 -7.64
C LEU A 30 5.96 -23.93 -6.11
N GLN A 31 4.93 -24.51 -5.48
CA GLN A 31 4.86 -24.62 -4.02
C GLN A 31 6.02 -25.46 -3.44
N HIS A 32 6.50 -26.46 -4.16
CA HIS A 32 7.63 -27.29 -3.73
C HIS A 32 9.00 -26.80 -4.21
N ASN A 33 9.03 -25.71 -4.99
CA ASN A 33 10.29 -25.16 -5.50
C ASN A 33 11.08 -24.47 -4.38
N GLU A 34 12.26 -25.01 -4.05
CA GLU A 34 13.11 -24.52 -2.96
C GLU A 34 13.50 -23.04 -3.14
N ARG A 35 13.83 -22.63 -4.37
CA ARG A 35 14.18 -21.25 -4.66
C ARG A 35 13.00 -20.32 -4.41
N TYR A 36 11.80 -20.68 -4.86
CA TYR A 36 10.59 -19.90 -4.64
C TYR A 36 10.26 -19.78 -3.15
N GLN A 37 10.28 -20.90 -2.42
CA GLN A 37 10.09 -20.97 -0.97
C GLN A 37 11.08 -20.05 -0.24
N ALA A 38 12.36 -20.13 -0.59
CA ALA A 38 13.41 -19.31 0.01
C ALA A 38 13.21 -17.81 -0.26
N LEU A 39 13.00 -17.42 -1.52
CA LEU A 39 12.77 -16.01 -1.86
C LEU A 39 11.51 -15.48 -1.16
N LYS A 40 10.44 -16.27 -1.13
CA LYS A 40 9.19 -15.92 -0.42
C LYS A 40 9.44 -15.72 1.07
N SER A 41 10.20 -16.61 1.71
CA SER A 41 10.55 -16.51 3.13
C SER A 41 11.40 -15.26 3.41
N LEU A 42 12.44 -15.01 2.62
CA LEU A 42 13.32 -13.84 2.78
C LEU A 42 12.56 -12.51 2.63
N MET A 43 11.63 -12.44 1.67
CA MET A 43 10.79 -11.24 1.46
C MET A 43 9.75 -11.00 2.57
N THR A 44 9.61 -11.90 3.56
CA THR A 44 8.79 -11.61 4.75
C THR A 44 9.47 -10.61 5.68
N VAL A 45 10.79 -10.48 5.61
CA VAL A 45 11.58 -9.56 6.42
C VAL A 45 11.43 -8.15 5.86
N HIS A 46 11.08 -7.19 6.72
CA HIS A 46 10.89 -5.82 6.29
C HIS A 46 12.17 -5.25 5.65
N GLY A 47 12.01 -4.48 4.57
CA GLY A 47 13.13 -3.92 3.79
C GLY A 47 13.72 -4.88 2.75
N ILE A 48 13.41 -6.18 2.80
CA ILE A 48 13.91 -7.16 1.84
C ILE A 48 12.96 -7.29 0.65
N GLY A 49 13.27 -6.56 -0.42
CA GLY A 49 12.61 -6.70 -1.72
C GLY A 49 13.15 -7.86 -2.55
N HIS A 50 12.55 -8.10 -3.71
CA HIS A 50 12.91 -9.19 -4.62
C HIS A 50 14.38 -9.15 -5.09
N HIS A 51 14.97 -7.96 -5.22
CA HIS A 51 16.39 -7.81 -5.57
C HIS A 51 17.30 -8.31 -4.44
N THR A 52 17.15 -7.75 -3.24
CA THR A 52 17.90 -8.15 -2.05
C THR A 52 17.68 -9.61 -1.70
N ALA A 53 16.47 -10.14 -1.81
CA ALA A 53 16.19 -11.57 -1.59
C ALA A 53 16.99 -12.48 -2.53
N LYS A 54 17.19 -12.08 -3.80
CA LYS A 54 18.02 -12.84 -4.75
C LYS A 54 19.50 -12.80 -4.36
N GLU A 55 20.01 -11.66 -3.91
CA GLU A 55 21.39 -11.52 -3.45
C GLU A 55 21.63 -12.38 -2.21
N LEU A 56 20.73 -12.34 -1.23
CA LEU A 56 20.81 -13.18 -0.03
C LEU A 56 20.73 -14.68 -0.37
N TYR A 57 19.87 -15.05 -1.30
CA TYR A 57 19.83 -16.42 -1.80
C TYR A 57 21.16 -16.84 -2.42
N ALA A 58 21.79 -15.97 -3.22
CA ALA A 58 23.10 -16.23 -3.80
C ALA A 58 24.21 -16.34 -2.74
N LEU A 59 24.07 -15.62 -1.61
CA LEU A 59 24.95 -15.74 -0.44
C LEU A 59 24.70 -16.98 0.43
N GLY A 60 23.73 -17.82 0.07
CA GLY A 60 23.47 -19.10 0.74
C GLY A 60 22.28 -19.09 1.72
N TYR A 61 21.64 -17.95 1.97
CA TYR A 61 20.44 -17.92 2.81
C TYR A 61 19.26 -18.62 2.12
N ARG A 62 18.50 -19.43 2.86
CA ARG A 62 17.34 -20.19 2.36
C ARG A 62 16.04 -19.83 3.09
N SER A 63 16.11 -19.06 4.16
CA SER A 63 14.94 -18.64 4.91
C SER A 63 15.17 -17.34 5.69
N ALA A 64 14.09 -16.71 6.15
CA ALA A 64 14.17 -15.65 7.15
C ALA A 64 14.85 -16.14 8.45
N GLU A 65 14.65 -17.40 8.82
CA GLU A 65 15.29 -17.97 10.01
C GLU A 65 16.81 -18.06 9.87
N ASP A 66 17.33 -18.32 8.66
CA ASP A 66 18.78 -18.29 8.42
C ASP A 66 19.35 -16.87 8.61
N LEU A 67 18.60 -15.84 8.19
CA LEU A 67 18.97 -14.45 8.46
C LEU A 67 18.96 -14.16 9.97
N ARG A 68 17.93 -14.61 10.68
CA ARG A 68 17.80 -14.43 12.14
C ARG A 68 18.97 -15.07 12.89
N LYS A 69 19.31 -16.31 12.54
CA LYS A 69 20.44 -17.06 13.13
C LYS A 69 21.81 -16.45 12.83
N SER A 70 21.94 -15.69 11.73
CA SER A 70 23.21 -15.05 11.39
C SER A 70 23.63 -13.94 12.37
N GLY A 71 22.69 -13.40 13.16
CA GLY A 71 22.91 -12.26 14.07
C GLY A 71 23.16 -10.92 13.35
N LYS A 72 23.18 -10.89 12.02
CA LYS A 72 23.48 -9.67 11.24
C LYS A 72 22.24 -8.80 10.97
N TRP A 73 21.04 -9.32 11.23
CA TRP A 73 19.75 -8.73 10.83
C TRP A 73 18.83 -8.47 12.02
N GLU A 74 19.38 -8.34 13.23
CA GLU A 74 18.59 -8.23 14.46
C GLU A 74 17.59 -7.07 14.42
N THR A 75 17.98 -5.94 13.82
CA THR A 75 17.13 -4.75 13.66
C THR A 75 15.89 -5.05 12.83
N GLU A 76 16.03 -5.77 11.73
CA GLU A 76 14.95 -6.12 10.81
C GLU A 76 13.97 -7.12 11.43
N PHE A 77 14.42 -7.94 12.39
CA PHE A 77 13.59 -8.88 13.13
C PHE A 77 12.86 -8.28 14.33
N LYS A 78 13.22 -7.07 14.77
CA LYS A 78 12.70 -6.44 16.01
C LYS A 78 11.17 -6.42 16.11
N TYR A 79 10.48 -6.17 14.99
CA TYR A 79 9.01 -6.12 14.91
C TYR A 79 8.42 -7.19 13.99
N HIS A 80 9.26 -8.09 13.45
CA HIS A 80 8.89 -8.99 12.37
C HIS A 80 7.72 -9.89 12.74
N ASP A 81 7.80 -10.57 13.89
CA ASP A 81 6.79 -11.53 14.33
C ASP A 81 5.40 -10.88 14.45
N ASP A 82 5.33 -9.65 14.98
CA ASP A 82 4.06 -8.92 15.15
C ASP A 82 3.49 -8.40 13.81
N ILE A 83 4.36 -7.97 12.90
CA ILE A 83 3.97 -7.46 11.57
C ILE A 83 3.41 -8.58 10.70
N GLN A 84 3.84 -9.84 10.89
CA GLN A 84 3.28 -10.98 10.16
C GLN A 84 1.86 -11.34 10.59
N LEU A 85 1.42 -10.91 11.77
CA LEU A 85 0.09 -11.26 12.27
C LEU A 85 -0.99 -10.50 11.48
N PRO A 86 -2.08 -11.15 11.04
CA PRO A 86 -3.20 -10.46 10.42
C PRO A 86 -3.81 -9.42 11.37
N ILE A 87 -4.33 -8.32 10.81
CA ILE A 87 -4.93 -7.20 11.55
C ILE A 87 -6.45 -7.24 11.39
N PRO A 88 -7.23 -7.60 12.43
CA PRO A 88 -8.69 -7.56 12.38
C PRO A 88 -9.21 -6.13 12.18
N ARG A 89 -10.41 -5.99 11.59
CA ARG A 89 -11.04 -4.67 11.34
C ARG A 89 -11.10 -3.77 12.57
N ALA A 90 -11.49 -4.32 13.73
CA ALA A 90 -11.55 -3.58 14.98
C ALA A 90 -10.19 -2.98 15.41
N ASP A 91 -9.08 -3.66 15.09
CA ASP A 91 -7.74 -3.14 15.37
C ASP A 91 -7.37 -2.02 14.38
N VAL A 92 -7.71 -2.17 13.10
CA VAL A 92 -7.54 -1.11 12.08
C VAL A 92 -8.28 0.17 12.50
N GLU A 93 -9.54 0.03 12.90
CA GLU A 93 -10.40 1.13 13.36
C GLU A 93 -9.85 1.77 14.64
N SER A 94 -9.38 0.96 15.60
CA SER A 94 -8.74 1.43 16.82
C SER A 94 -7.49 2.27 16.53
N ILE A 95 -6.61 1.81 15.62
CA ILE A 95 -5.41 2.55 15.21
C ILE A 95 -5.79 3.88 14.54
N ALA A 96 -6.77 3.87 13.63
CA ALA A 96 -7.27 5.09 12.99
C ALA A 96 -7.78 6.10 14.02
N ALA A 97 -8.50 5.64 15.04
CA ALA A 97 -8.98 6.48 16.14
C ALA A 97 -7.82 7.08 16.97
N PHE A 98 -6.78 6.30 17.29
CA PHE A 98 -5.58 6.82 17.97
C PHE A 98 -4.90 7.93 17.14
N VAL A 99 -4.75 7.72 15.83
CA VAL A 99 -4.15 8.70 14.93
C VAL A 99 -5.02 9.96 14.83
N GLN A 100 -6.34 9.82 14.70
CA GLN A 100 -7.29 10.93 14.71
C GLN A 100 -7.15 11.77 15.99
N LEU A 101 -7.14 11.12 17.16
CA LEU A 101 -6.93 11.79 18.45
C LEU A 101 -5.61 12.55 18.52
N GLN A 102 -4.54 12.04 17.90
CA GLN A 102 -3.25 12.74 17.92
C GLN A 102 -3.21 13.91 16.94
N ILE A 103 -3.77 13.76 15.74
CA ILE A 103 -3.77 14.86 14.76
C ILE A 103 -4.63 16.02 15.24
N ASP A 104 -5.77 15.77 15.89
CA ASP A 104 -6.65 16.82 16.44
C ASP A 104 -6.00 17.64 17.56
N ARG A 105 -4.96 17.10 18.20
CA ARG A 105 -4.14 17.82 19.20
C ARG A 105 -3.06 18.69 18.57
N ILE A 106 -2.72 18.43 17.31
CA ILE A 106 -1.76 19.22 16.52
C ILE A 106 -2.49 20.32 15.78
N GLU A 107 -3.57 19.95 15.09
CA GLU A 107 -4.36 20.81 14.23
C GLU A 107 -5.72 20.16 13.96
N ARG A 108 -6.80 20.80 14.44
CA ARG A 108 -8.17 20.26 14.34
C ARG A 108 -8.72 20.34 12.91
N GLY A 109 -9.69 19.46 12.65
CA GLY A 109 -10.45 19.45 11.40
C GLY A 109 -9.83 18.55 10.33
N ALA A 110 -8.90 17.68 10.71
CA ALA A 110 -8.41 16.63 9.83
C ALA A 110 -9.50 15.57 9.62
N HIS A 111 -9.61 15.09 8.39
CA HIS A 111 -10.43 13.94 8.03
C HIS A 111 -9.52 12.77 7.67
N ILE A 112 -9.75 11.62 8.31
CA ILE A 112 -9.06 10.36 8.03
C ILE A 112 -10.01 9.39 7.31
N CYS A 113 -9.55 8.84 6.19
CA CYS A 113 -10.19 7.75 5.48
C CYS A 113 -9.28 6.51 5.53
N ILE A 114 -9.80 5.39 6.05
CA ILE A 114 -9.09 4.10 6.01
C ILE A 114 -9.23 3.52 4.60
N ALA A 115 -8.11 3.18 3.96
CA ALA A 115 -8.06 2.71 2.58
C ALA A 115 -7.62 1.22 2.48
N GLY A 116 -6.94 0.87 1.40
CA GLY A 116 -6.34 -0.44 1.20
C GLY A 116 -7.31 -1.62 1.27
N GLY A 117 -6.80 -2.74 1.78
CA GLY A 117 -7.56 -3.97 1.91
C GLY A 117 -8.81 -3.83 2.80
N TYR A 118 -8.73 -3.00 3.84
CA TYR A 118 -9.84 -2.72 4.74
C TYR A 118 -11.04 -2.11 3.98
N ARG A 119 -10.79 -1.09 3.15
CA ARG A 119 -11.84 -0.41 2.38
C ARG A 119 -12.47 -1.29 1.31
N ARG A 120 -11.75 -2.31 0.82
CA ARG A 120 -12.27 -3.35 -0.09
C ARG A 120 -13.03 -4.47 0.63
N GLY A 121 -13.24 -4.37 1.95
CA GLY A 121 -14.03 -5.33 2.71
C GLY A 121 -13.26 -6.54 3.24
N LYS A 122 -11.91 -6.52 3.25
CA LYS A 122 -11.16 -7.60 3.92
C LYS A 122 -11.52 -7.66 5.41
N LEU A 123 -11.70 -8.87 5.93
CA LEU A 123 -11.89 -9.13 7.36
C LEU A 123 -10.58 -8.95 8.16
N GLN A 124 -9.46 -9.20 7.49
CA GLN A 124 -8.11 -9.06 8.03
C GLN A 124 -7.20 -8.36 7.02
N SER A 125 -6.45 -7.37 7.49
CA SER A 125 -5.46 -6.61 6.70
C SER A 125 -4.03 -7.04 7.04
N ASN A 126 -3.09 -6.72 6.16
CA ASN A 126 -1.66 -6.90 6.42
C ASN A 126 -1.04 -5.64 7.05
N ASP A 127 -1.57 -4.47 6.70
CA ASP A 127 -1.21 -3.14 7.18
C ASP A 127 -2.44 -2.23 7.25
N VAL A 128 -2.25 -1.03 7.79
CA VAL A 128 -3.29 -0.01 7.95
C VAL A 128 -2.96 1.21 7.09
N ASP A 129 -3.72 1.42 6.03
CA ASP A 129 -3.58 2.60 5.16
C ASP A 129 -4.49 3.74 5.63
N LEU A 130 -3.91 4.85 6.11
CA LEU A 130 -4.64 6.04 6.55
C LEU A 130 -4.40 7.20 5.60
N LEU A 131 -5.42 7.57 4.83
CA LEU A 131 -5.43 8.79 4.04
C LEU A 131 -5.98 9.95 4.85
N ILE A 132 -5.25 11.05 4.88
CA ILE A 132 -5.49 12.20 5.73
C ILE A 132 -5.59 13.46 4.88
N THR A 133 -6.58 14.29 5.16
CA THR A 133 -6.77 15.59 4.49
C THR A 133 -7.43 16.60 5.42
N TYR A 134 -7.51 17.84 4.98
CA TYR A 134 -8.28 18.90 5.65
C TYR A 134 -9.37 19.39 4.69
N PRO A 135 -10.64 18.97 4.91
CA PRO A 135 -11.73 19.32 4.01
C PRO A 135 -11.88 20.84 3.82
N HIS A 136 -11.97 21.26 2.56
CA HIS A 136 -12.15 22.66 2.15
C HIS A 136 -11.05 23.62 2.65
N GLN A 137 -9.89 23.10 3.04
CA GLN A 137 -8.78 23.86 3.63
C GLN A 137 -7.46 23.50 2.95
N ASP A 138 -7.37 23.74 1.64
CA ASP A 138 -6.20 23.48 0.82
C ASP A 138 -4.91 24.08 1.40
N GLY A 139 -3.84 23.27 1.45
CA GLY A 139 -2.54 23.69 1.94
C GLY A 139 -2.37 23.48 3.44
N LYS A 140 -3.46 23.25 4.19
CA LYS A 140 -3.41 22.98 5.63
C LYS A 140 -2.73 21.64 5.96
N GLU A 141 -2.74 20.70 5.01
CA GLU A 141 -2.02 19.43 5.10
C GLU A 141 -0.48 19.57 5.05
N ARG A 142 0.06 20.71 4.59
CA ARG A 142 1.51 20.89 4.44
C ARG A 142 2.22 20.78 5.79
N LYS A 143 3.36 20.08 5.81
CA LYS A 143 4.19 19.79 6.99
C LYS A 143 3.47 18.99 8.09
N MET A 144 2.21 18.59 7.89
CA MET A 144 1.43 17.89 8.91
C MET A 144 1.94 16.47 9.14
N LEU A 145 2.45 15.81 8.10
CA LEU A 145 3.02 14.47 8.22
C LEU A 145 4.17 14.45 9.22
N ARG A 146 5.20 15.28 9.04
CA ARG A 146 6.32 15.40 9.99
C ARG A 146 5.87 15.73 11.40
N ARG A 147 4.94 16.69 11.56
CA ARG A 147 4.39 17.05 12.89
C ARG A 147 3.69 15.86 13.54
N LEU A 148 2.92 15.10 12.78
CA LEU A 148 2.23 13.90 13.26
C LEU A 148 3.20 12.80 13.65
N CYS A 149 4.20 12.49 12.81
CA CYS A 149 5.25 11.52 13.12
C CYS A 149 5.99 11.88 14.43
N HIS A 150 6.43 13.13 14.57
CA HIS A 150 7.11 13.60 15.78
C HIS A 150 6.21 13.44 17.02
N ARG A 151 4.92 13.77 16.92
CA ARG A 151 3.99 13.62 18.04
C ARG A 151 3.77 12.15 18.39
N LEU A 152 3.58 11.29 17.39
CA LEU A 152 3.37 9.85 17.61
C LEU A 152 4.60 9.22 18.26
N GLN A 153 5.82 9.62 17.87
CA GLN A 153 7.05 9.23 18.57
C GLN A 153 7.10 9.75 20.01
N ALA A 154 6.79 11.03 20.24
CA ALA A 154 6.76 11.62 21.58
C ALA A 154 5.71 10.98 22.51
N LYS A 155 4.67 10.35 21.95
CA LYS A 155 3.65 9.58 22.68
C LYS A 155 3.98 8.07 22.78
N GLY A 156 5.12 7.65 22.24
CA GLY A 156 5.53 6.25 22.19
C GLY A 156 4.66 5.38 21.29
N LEU A 157 3.80 5.97 20.44
CA LEU A 157 2.96 5.24 19.50
C LEU A 157 3.74 4.83 18.24
N ILE A 158 4.84 5.51 17.95
CA ILE A 158 5.86 5.07 16.98
C ILE A 158 7.18 4.94 17.76
N PRO A 159 7.84 3.78 17.74
CA PRO A 159 9.18 3.64 18.35
C PRO A 159 10.21 4.60 17.70
N PRO A 160 11.35 4.88 18.35
CA PRO A 160 12.40 5.73 17.77
C PRO A 160 12.86 5.29 16.37
N ASP A 161 12.94 3.99 16.14
CA ASP A 161 13.28 3.33 14.87
C ASP A 161 12.04 2.87 14.07
N GLY A 162 10.85 3.32 14.47
CA GLY A 162 9.57 2.92 13.86
C GLY A 162 9.21 3.68 12.59
N ILE A 163 10.01 4.66 12.14
CA ILE A 163 9.79 5.32 10.84
C ILE A 163 10.63 4.60 9.79
N LEU A 164 9.98 3.83 8.93
CA LEU A 164 10.63 3.00 7.91
C LEU A 164 10.92 3.79 6.64
N SER A 165 10.02 4.72 6.31
CA SER A 165 10.17 5.65 5.20
C SER A 165 9.40 6.93 5.50
N LEU A 166 9.96 8.08 5.14
CA LEU A 166 9.31 9.38 5.23
C LEU A 166 9.63 10.18 3.96
N SER A 167 8.59 10.55 3.23
CA SER A 167 8.69 11.30 1.98
C SER A 167 7.68 12.43 2.00
N GLU A 168 8.12 13.67 1.77
CA GLU A 168 7.26 14.85 1.83
C GLU A 168 7.28 15.68 0.53
N PRO A 169 7.07 15.08 -0.65
CA PRO A 169 7.15 15.80 -1.93
C PRO A 169 6.06 16.85 -2.10
N ALA A 170 4.86 16.71 -1.51
CA ALA A 170 3.81 17.72 -1.60
C ALA A 170 4.17 18.96 -0.79
N THR A 171 4.76 18.76 0.39
CA THR A 171 5.24 19.85 1.25
C THR A 171 6.50 20.52 0.69
N LEU A 172 7.42 19.74 0.11
CA LEU A 172 8.71 20.21 -0.39
C LEU A 172 8.67 20.76 -1.81
N ARG A 173 7.57 20.59 -2.56
CA ARG A 173 7.41 21.18 -3.89
C ARG A 173 7.44 22.71 -3.80
N THR A 174 8.59 23.30 -4.08
CA THR A 174 8.71 24.57 -4.80
C THR A 174 8.08 24.38 -6.19
N ILE A 175 7.39 25.40 -6.68
CA ILE A 175 6.67 25.38 -7.96
C ILE A 175 7.72 25.27 -9.09
N THR A 176 8.14 24.07 -9.46
CA THR A 176 8.89 23.81 -10.69
C THR A 176 8.26 22.64 -11.43
N GLU A 177 8.08 22.85 -12.74
CA GLU A 177 7.26 22.04 -13.62
C GLU A 177 7.88 20.68 -14.00
N ASN A 178 6.96 19.73 -14.26
CA ASN A 178 7.06 18.60 -15.20
C ASN A 178 8.14 17.54 -14.96
N LYS A 179 7.99 16.77 -13.87
CA LYS A 179 8.18 15.30 -13.98
C LYS A 179 6.83 14.65 -14.25
N LYS A 180 6.77 13.67 -15.17
CA LYS A 180 5.61 12.78 -15.31
C LYS A 180 5.36 12.15 -13.94
N ALA A 181 4.39 12.67 -13.21
CA ALA A 181 4.04 12.14 -11.91
C ALA A 181 3.40 10.76 -12.13
N SER A 182 4.07 9.69 -11.70
CA SER A 182 3.31 8.60 -11.11
C SER A 182 2.48 9.24 -10.00
N SER A 183 1.14 9.14 -10.05
CA SER A 183 0.26 9.89 -9.15
C SER A 183 0.59 9.69 -7.66
N PHE A 184 1.19 8.54 -7.31
CA PHE A 184 1.59 8.16 -5.95
C PHE A 184 2.87 8.82 -5.42
N ASP A 185 3.76 9.34 -6.27
CA ASP A 185 5.03 9.97 -5.82
C ASP A 185 4.92 11.48 -5.55
N SER A 186 3.69 11.97 -5.53
CA SER A 186 3.39 13.37 -5.26
C SER A 186 2.82 13.63 -3.86
N LEU A 187 2.48 12.59 -3.11
CA LEU A 187 1.86 12.70 -1.78
C LEU A 187 2.91 12.63 -0.68
N ASP A 188 2.66 13.37 0.40
CA ASP A 188 3.42 13.22 1.64
C ASP A 188 3.02 11.88 2.27
N LYS A 189 3.99 11.00 2.50
CA LYS A 189 3.77 9.63 3.01
C LYS A 189 4.83 9.22 4.02
N ALA A 190 4.39 8.59 5.10
CA ALA A 190 5.27 7.89 6.03
C ALA A 190 4.81 6.45 6.20
N LEU A 191 5.72 5.51 6.00
CA LEU A 191 5.50 4.10 6.31
C LEU A 191 6.10 3.84 7.69
N VAL A 192 5.28 3.42 8.64
CA VAL A 192 5.69 3.34 10.05
C VAL A 192 5.35 2.00 10.69
N VAL A 193 6.11 1.64 11.70
CA VAL A 193 5.73 0.66 12.71
C VAL A 193 5.02 1.40 13.84
N PHE A 194 3.75 1.11 14.02
CA PHE A 194 2.91 1.66 15.07
C PHE A 194 2.83 0.66 16.23
N ARG A 195 3.15 1.12 17.44
CA ARG A 195 2.91 0.38 18.68
C ARG A 195 1.44 0.52 19.05
N HIS A 196 0.65 -0.52 18.79
CA HIS A 196 -0.76 -0.60 19.17
C HIS A 196 -0.86 -1.07 20.63
N PRO A 197 -1.23 -0.19 21.57
CA PRO A 197 -1.15 -0.54 22.98
C PRO A 197 -2.12 -1.66 23.37
N ALA A 198 -1.72 -2.42 24.38
CA ALA A 198 -2.59 -3.37 25.07
C ALA A 198 -3.88 -2.66 25.54
N ASN A 199 -5.01 -3.35 25.45
CA ASN A 199 -6.30 -2.87 25.97
C ASN A 199 -6.81 -3.70 27.15
N GLY A 200 -6.00 -4.66 27.64
CA GLY A 200 -6.35 -5.54 28.76
C GLY A 200 -7.43 -6.59 28.45
N THR A 201 -7.97 -6.61 27.22
CA THR A 201 -9.04 -7.53 26.81
C THR A 201 -8.58 -8.36 25.61
N THR A 202 -8.91 -7.95 24.40
CA THR A 202 -8.54 -8.64 23.15
C THR A 202 -7.05 -8.52 22.83
N ARG A 203 -6.34 -7.51 23.36
CA ARG A 203 -4.89 -7.32 23.22
C ARG A 203 -4.26 -7.26 24.61
N LYS A 204 -3.63 -8.38 25.01
CA LYS A 204 -2.98 -8.56 26.33
C LYS A 204 -1.60 -7.90 26.45
N ARG A 205 -0.93 -7.67 25.33
CA ARG A 205 0.34 -6.95 25.22
C ARG A 205 0.27 -5.94 24.08
N ASP A 206 1.23 -5.02 24.05
CA ASP A 206 1.44 -4.16 22.89
C ASP A 206 1.75 -5.03 21.67
N ILE A 207 1.20 -4.64 20.52
CA ILE A 207 1.43 -5.29 19.23
C ILE A 207 1.93 -4.24 18.25
N TYR A 208 2.97 -4.57 17.48
CA TYR A 208 3.55 -3.67 16.48
C TYR A 208 2.93 -3.91 15.10
N ARG A 209 2.36 -2.87 14.50
CA ARG A 209 1.62 -2.96 13.23
C ARG A 209 2.21 -2.02 12.19
N ARG A 210 2.23 -2.44 10.92
CA ARG A 210 2.51 -1.53 9.81
C ARG A 210 1.35 -0.57 9.60
N VAL A 211 1.65 0.72 9.57
CA VAL A 211 0.69 1.79 9.29
C VAL A 211 1.31 2.72 8.26
N ASP A 212 0.57 2.98 7.19
CA ASP A 212 0.94 3.94 6.17
C ASP A 212 0.13 5.22 6.41
N LEU A 213 0.81 6.34 6.65
CA LEU A 213 0.23 7.65 6.88
C LEU A 213 0.40 8.48 5.61
N ILE A 214 -0.70 8.84 4.95
CA ILE A 214 -0.67 9.52 3.66
C ILE A 214 -1.45 10.82 3.74
N PHE A 215 -0.81 11.96 3.47
CA PHE A 215 -1.50 13.24 3.35
C PHE A 215 -1.76 13.58 1.89
N ALA A 216 -2.99 14.02 1.62
CA ALA A 216 -3.40 14.53 0.33
C ALA A 216 -4.14 15.86 0.47
N ARG A 217 -3.95 16.73 -0.52
CA ARG A 217 -4.75 17.95 -0.68
C ARG A 217 -6.21 17.59 -0.89
N TRP A 218 -7.12 18.44 -0.40
CA TRP A 218 -8.55 18.24 -0.56
C TRP A 218 -9.01 18.01 -2.02
N PRO A 219 -8.54 18.78 -3.04
CA PRO A 219 -9.03 18.62 -4.41
C PRO A 219 -8.60 17.31 -5.05
N SER A 220 -7.50 16.69 -4.57
CA SER A 220 -7.01 15.40 -5.05
C SER A 220 -7.34 14.26 -4.10
N PHE A 221 -8.08 14.50 -3.01
CA PHE A 221 -8.32 13.50 -1.98
C PHE A 221 -9.12 12.30 -2.52
N GLY A 222 -10.14 12.54 -3.34
CA GLY A 222 -10.91 11.45 -3.96
C GLY A 222 -10.05 10.55 -4.85
N ALA A 223 -9.16 11.13 -5.65
CA ALA A 223 -8.20 10.39 -6.48
C ALA A 223 -7.17 9.62 -5.64
N ALA A 224 -6.73 10.20 -4.52
CA ALA A 224 -5.85 9.51 -3.57
C ALA A 224 -6.56 8.33 -2.91
N VAL A 225 -7.81 8.50 -2.45
CA VAL A 225 -8.62 7.43 -1.86
C VAL A 225 -8.82 6.30 -2.87
N LEU A 226 -9.11 6.60 -4.13
CA LEU A 226 -9.21 5.62 -5.20
C LEU A 226 -7.90 4.82 -5.36
N GLY A 227 -6.79 5.54 -5.57
CA GLY A 227 -5.47 4.94 -5.75
C GLY A 227 -5.05 4.01 -4.61
N TRP A 228 -5.18 4.49 -3.37
CA TRP A 228 -4.78 3.73 -2.18
C TRP A 228 -5.83 2.70 -1.75
N SER A 229 -7.05 2.74 -2.28
CA SER A 229 -8.03 1.67 -2.06
C SER A 229 -7.68 0.42 -2.83
N GLY A 230 -6.98 0.51 -3.96
CA GLY A 230 -6.65 -0.65 -4.79
C GLY A 230 -7.88 -1.42 -5.31
N SER A 231 -7.76 -2.69 -5.69
CA SER A 231 -6.54 -3.52 -5.68
C SER A 231 -5.51 -3.06 -6.70
N THR A 232 -4.28 -3.57 -6.63
CA THR A 232 -3.22 -3.25 -7.61
C THR A 232 -3.67 -3.52 -9.04
N GLN A 233 -4.43 -4.60 -9.27
CA GLN A 233 -4.92 -4.95 -10.61
C GLN A 233 -6.02 -3.97 -11.06
N PHE A 234 -6.99 -3.67 -10.19
CA PHE A 234 -8.05 -2.70 -10.47
C PHE A 234 -7.47 -1.33 -10.87
N GLU A 235 -6.51 -0.84 -10.09
CA GLU A 235 -5.84 0.44 -10.36
C GLU A 235 -5.04 0.45 -11.66
N ARG A 236 -4.40 -0.68 -12.02
CA ARG A 236 -3.70 -0.81 -13.31
C ARG A 236 -4.67 -0.74 -14.47
N ASP A 237 -5.78 -1.48 -14.39
CA ASP A 237 -6.75 -1.57 -15.47
C ASP A 237 -7.55 -0.27 -15.61
N LEU A 238 -7.86 0.38 -14.49
CA LEU A 238 -8.49 1.69 -14.47
C LEU A 238 -7.64 2.75 -15.20
N ARG A 239 -6.33 2.80 -14.91
CA ARG A 239 -5.41 3.71 -15.60
C ARG A 239 -5.31 3.42 -17.10
N LYS A 240 -5.15 2.15 -17.47
CA LYS A 240 -5.14 1.73 -18.89
C LYS A 240 -6.43 2.12 -19.62
N HIS A 241 -7.57 1.96 -18.95
CA HIS A 241 -8.87 2.32 -19.51
C HIS A 241 -9.00 3.84 -19.70
N ALA A 242 -8.59 4.63 -18.70
CA ALA A 242 -8.58 6.09 -18.78
C ALA A 242 -7.66 6.60 -19.92
N GLU A 243 -6.47 6.02 -20.07
CA GLU A 243 -5.55 6.33 -21.18
C GLU A 243 -6.21 6.06 -22.54
N LYS A 244 -6.90 4.93 -22.69
CA LYS A 244 -7.62 4.59 -23.92
C LYS A 244 -8.71 5.62 -24.25
N LEU A 245 -9.51 6.01 -23.26
CA LEU A 245 -10.56 7.03 -23.45
C LEU A 245 -9.97 8.40 -23.80
N TYR A 246 -8.88 8.80 -23.15
CA TYR A 246 -8.21 10.06 -23.41
C TYR A 246 -7.63 10.13 -24.84
N VAL A 247 -6.97 9.06 -25.29
CA VAL A 247 -6.48 8.95 -26.68
C VAL A 247 -7.64 8.97 -27.68
N GLN A 248 -8.77 8.33 -27.38
CA GLN A 248 -9.96 8.37 -28.24
C GLN A 248 -10.54 9.79 -28.34
N ALA A 249 -10.58 10.55 -27.24
CA ALA A 249 -11.07 11.92 -27.21
C ALA A 249 -10.19 12.90 -28.01
N LEU A 250 -8.88 12.64 -28.11
CA LEU A 250 -7.92 13.45 -28.88
C LEU A 250 -7.81 13.03 -30.36
N SER A 251 -8.49 11.97 -30.80
CA SER A 251 -8.48 11.53 -32.20
C SER A 251 -9.17 12.56 -33.10
N PRO A 252 -8.56 13.00 -34.23
CA PRO A 252 -9.10 14.03 -35.12
C PRO A 252 -10.52 13.77 -35.68
N ARG A 253 -11.02 12.53 -35.56
CA ARG A 253 -12.36 12.14 -36.03
C ARG A 253 -13.49 12.60 -35.09
N CYS A 254 -13.21 12.93 -33.83
CA CYS A 254 -14.23 13.41 -32.89
C CYS A 254 -14.43 14.94 -32.94
N CYS A 255 -13.57 15.70 -33.63
CA CYS A 255 -13.66 17.16 -33.74
C CYS A 255 -14.36 17.67 -35.01
N HIS A 256 -14.91 16.80 -35.86
CA HIS A 256 -15.60 17.21 -37.10
C HIS A 256 -17.13 17.21 -36.95
N GLY A 257 -17.63 18.02 -36.02
CA GLY A 257 -19.06 18.02 -35.67
C GLY A 257 -19.70 19.38 -35.42
N VAL A 258 -19.09 20.52 -35.74
CA VAL A 258 -19.81 21.81 -35.83
C VAL A 258 -19.11 22.74 -36.82
N ALA A 259 -19.26 22.48 -38.12
CA ALA A 259 -19.05 23.49 -39.15
C ALA A 259 -19.84 23.09 -40.39
N GLY A 260 -21.01 23.70 -40.57
CA GLY A 260 -21.72 23.68 -41.85
C GLY A 260 -23.22 23.46 -41.75
N SER A 261 -23.97 24.55 -41.59
CA SER A 261 -25.22 24.74 -42.35
C SER A 261 -25.63 26.21 -42.28
N ARG A 262 -25.61 26.85 -43.44
CA ARG A 262 -26.09 28.21 -43.75
C ARG A 262 -27.55 28.40 -43.32
N ARG A 263 -27.89 29.56 -42.76
CA ARG A 263 -28.59 30.68 -43.43
C ARG A 263 -28.27 31.98 -42.71
#